data_AF-A0A2G8JCF4-F1
#
_entry.id   AF-A0A2G8JCF4-F1
#
_cell.length_a   1.000
_cell.length_b   1.000
_cell.length_c   1.000
_cell.angle_alpha   90.00
_cell.angle_beta   90.00
_cell.angle_gamma   90.00
#
_symmetry.space_group_name_H-M   'P 1'
#
loop_
_entity.id
_entity.type
_entity.pdbx_description
1 polymer ?
#
loop_
_entity_poly.entity_id
_entity_poly.type
_entity_poly.pdbx_seq_one_letter_code
_entity_poly.pdbx_strand_id
1 'polypeptide(L)'
;IEWDCINPKKKAKKKNYKNSGKVFLTSCEVKRHYTFLDFILGGCQINFTVGIDFTGSNGDPQEATSLHFISDSAPNEYTQAIVGVGEVIQDYDSDKLFPALGFGAKFLQITRFLTNLQSTSTLIIRSVQSLSFNEISCYYGVAGVVAAYQACLRQVTLWGPTNVAPIISHVAKFASEALNQNKASQYFILLLLTDGVLTDMYETRDAIVRASHLPMSIIIVGVGAADFTDMRMLDGDDGKLRSPNGEAAARDIVQFVPFRDFKGHITTFYFIALESRS
;
A
#
# COMPACT_ATOMS: atom_id res chain seq x y z
N ILE A 1 -41.98 12.76 11.28
CA ILE A 1 -42.86 11.60 11.57
C ILE A 1 -42.78 11.32 13.07
N GLU A 2 -43.89 10.99 13.75
CA GLU A 2 -43.88 10.68 15.18
C GLU A 2 -44.44 9.29 15.48
N TRP A 3 -43.89 8.63 16.50
CA TRP A 3 -44.36 7.34 17.01
C TRP A 3 -44.43 7.36 18.53
N ASP A 4 -45.50 6.78 19.07
CA ASP A 4 -45.64 6.60 20.52
C ASP A 4 -44.75 5.46 21.02
N CYS A 5 -43.96 5.72 22.06
CA CYS A 5 -43.20 4.70 22.76
C CYS A 5 -44.12 3.93 23.70
N ILE A 6 -44.46 2.69 23.36
CA ILE A 6 -45.32 1.84 24.20
C ILE A 6 -44.47 0.90 25.05
N ASN A 7 -44.59 1.01 26.36
CA ASN A 7 -44.03 0.05 27.31
C ASN A 7 -45.11 -1.00 27.68
N PRO A 8 -44.94 -2.28 27.29
CA PRO A 8 -45.97 -3.30 27.49
C PRO A 8 -46.33 -3.53 28.96
N LYS A 9 -45.32 -3.51 29.86
CA LYS A 9 -45.51 -3.74 31.30
C LYS A 9 -46.27 -2.59 31.97
N LYS A 10 -46.02 -1.34 31.55
CA LYS A 10 -46.76 -0.16 32.05
C LYS A 10 -48.18 -0.10 31.48
N LYS A 11 -48.36 -0.45 30.20
CA LYS A 11 -49.68 -0.54 29.55
C LYS A 11 -50.59 -1.56 30.25
N ALA A 12 -50.05 -2.71 30.65
CA ALA A 12 -50.80 -3.74 31.37
C ALA A 12 -51.18 -3.35 32.82
N LYS A 13 -50.40 -2.47 33.48
CA LYS A 13 -50.59 -2.11 34.90
C LYS A 13 -51.37 -0.81 35.13
N LYS A 14 -51.45 0.09 34.15
CA LYS A 14 -52.03 1.44 34.33
C LYS A 14 -53.29 1.62 33.47
N LYS A 15 -54.43 1.83 34.14
CA LYS A 15 -55.76 1.95 33.52
C LYS A 15 -55.89 3.10 32.50
N ASN A 16 -55.12 4.18 32.66
CA ASN A 16 -55.12 5.37 31.78
C ASN A 16 -53.79 5.59 31.05
N TYR A 17 -53.08 4.51 30.71
CA TYR A 17 -51.79 4.60 30.02
C TYR A 17 -51.96 5.00 28.53
N LYS A 18 -51.32 6.11 28.12
CA LYS A 18 -51.28 6.55 26.71
C LYS A 18 -49.98 6.14 26.01
N ASN A 19 -48.83 6.58 26.53
CA ASN A 19 -47.50 6.19 26.03
C ASN A 19 -46.44 6.38 27.14
N SER A 20 -45.19 6.09 26.84
CA SER A 20 -44.00 6.34 27.68
C SER A 20 -43.05 7.36 27.06
N GLY A 21 -43.59 8.25 26.24
CA GLY A 21 -42.83 9.19 25.43
C GLY A 21 -43.17 9.03 23.95
N LYS A 22 -42.59 9.92 23.14
CA LYS A 22 -42.72 9.92 21.67
C LYS A 22 -41.33 9.97 21.05
N VAL A 23 -41.14 9.23 19.97
CA VAL A 23 -39.97 9.33 19.09
C VAL A 23 -40.35 10.20 17.90
N PHE A 24 -39.49 11.16 17.58
CA PHE A 24 -39.68 12.06 16.45
C PHE A 24 -38.54 11.84 15.46
N LEU A 25 -38.89 11.57 14.20
CA LEU A 25 -37.96 11.76 13.08
C LEU A 25 -37.96 13.25 12.74
N THR A 26 -36.94 13.96 13.22
CA THR A 26 -36.74 15.40 13.06
C THR A 26 -36.16 15.78 11.71
N SER A 27 -35.23 14.98 11.19
CA SER A 27 -34.68 15.12 9.84
C SER A 27 -34.33 13.76 9.26
N CYS A 28 -34.45 13.63 7.94
CA CYS A 28 -33.95 12.49 7.19
C CYS A 28 -33.26 13.04 5.96
N GLU A 29 -31.95 12.79 5.85
CA GLU A 29 -31.14 13.19 4.72
C GLU A 29 -30.69 11.93 4.00
N VAL A 30 -31.05 11.80 2.72
CA VAL A 30 -30.57 10.70 1.87
C VAL A 30 -29.33 11.19 1.15
N LYS A 31 -28.16 10.71 1.57
CA LYS A 31 -26.89 11.02 0.90
C LYS A 31 -26.54 9.90 -0.06
N ARG A 32 -26.19 10.27 -1.29
CA ARG A 32 -25.56 9.34 -2.22
C ARG A 32 -24.11 9.16 -1.81
N HIS A 33 -23.76 7.95 -1.40
CA HIS A 33 -22.38 7.55 -1.18
C HIS A 33 -21.84 6.93 -2.46
N TYR A 34 -20.79 7.52 -3.01
CA TYR A 34 -20.09 6.95 -4.16
C TYR A 34 -19.11 5.89 -3.66
N THR A 35 -19.13 4.73 -4.32
CA THR A 35 -18.19 3.64 -4.08
C THR A 35 -16.89 3.89 -4.85
N PHE A 36 -15.82 3.19 -4.49
CA PHE A 36 -14.57 3.18 -5.25
C PHE A 36 -14.80 2.89 -6.75
N LEU A 37 -15.68 1.92 -7.06
CA LEU A 37 -16.04 1.57 -8.43
C LEU A 37 -16.76 2.71 -9.16
N ASP A 38 -17.59 3.51 -8.47
CA ASP A 38 -18.24 4.67 -9.09
C ASP A 38 -17.20 5.71 -9.56
N PHE A 39 -16.08 5.86 -8.85
CA PHE A 39 -14.98 6.73 -9.28
C PHE A 39 -14.26 6.18 -10.51
N ILE A 40 -13.95 4.87 -10.52
CA ILE A 40 -13.32 4.23 -11.68
C ILE A 40 -14.21 4.30 -12.91
N LEU A 41 -15.50 3.96 -12.77
CA LEU A 41 -16.49 4.06 -13.85
C LEU A 41 -16.71 5.52 -14.29
N GLY A 42 -16.50 6.47 -13.39
CA GLY A 42 -16.49 7.91 -13.67
C GLY A 42 -15.24 8.41 -14.41
N GLY A 43 -14.29 7.53 -14.75
CA GLY A 43 -13.07 7.85 -15.49
C GLY A 43 -11.86 8.15 -14.61
N CYS A 44 -11.90 7.85 -13.30
CA CYS A 44 -10.72 7.92 -12.44
C CYS A 44 -9.70 6.84 -12.86
N GLN A 45 -8.45 7.24 -13.06
CA GLN A 45 -7.35 6.33 -13.39
C GLN A 45 -6.64 5.86 -12.11
N ILE A 46 -6.50 4.56 -11.95
CA ILE A 46 -5.68 3.96 -10.90
C ILE A 46 -4.27 3.76 -11.45
N ASN A 47 -3.26 4.22 -10.71
CA ASN A 47 -1.85 4.04 -11.01
C ASN A 47 -1.22 3.15 -9.95
N PHE A 48 -0.72 1.98 -10.35
CA PHE A 48 -0.17 1.00 -9.42
C PHE A 48 1.36 0.95 -9.46
N THR A 49 2.00 1.15 -8.31
CA THR A 49 3.46 1.08 -8.13
C THR A 49 3.83 0.02 -7.10
N VAL A 50 4.88 -0.76 -7.38
CA VAL A 50 5.40 -1.79 -6.48
C VAL A 50 6.78 -1.39 -5.97
N GLY A 51 6.97 -1.34 -4.65
CA GLY A 51 8.26 -1.18 -3.97
C GLY A 51 8.68 -2.48 -3.29
N ILE A 52 9.86 -2.98 -3.62
CA ILE A 52 10.37 -4.27 -3.18
C ILE A 52 11.62 -4.06 -2.32
N ASP A 53 11.59 -4.63 -1.12
CA ASP A 53 12.75 -4.69 -0.23
C ASP A 53 13.80 -5.66 -0.80
N PHE A 54 15.03 -5.19 -0.92
CA PHE A 54 16.21 -5.99 -1.28
C PHE A 54 17.30 -5.86 -0.21
N THR A 55 16.92 -5.73 1.06
CA THR A 55 17.85 -5.70 2.17
C THR A 55 18.42 -7.07 2.49
N GLY A 56 19.60 -7.08 3.11
CA GLY A 56 20.36 -8.29 3.44
C GLY A 56 19.70 -9.16 4.51
N SER A 57 18.71 -8.66 5.26
CA SER A 57 17.90 -9.48 6.19
C SER A 57 17.16 -10.61 5.48
N ASN A 58 16.86 -10.44 4.19
CA ASN A 58 16.21 -11.45 3.37
C ASN A 58 17.08 -12.69 3.10
N GLY A 59 18.39 -12.63 3.36
CA GLY A 59 19.35 -13.70 3.07
C GLY A 59 19.73 -13.83 1.59
N ASP A 60 20.85 -14.50 1.30
CA ASP A 60 21.37 -14.65 -0.06
C ASP A 60 20.34 -15.32 -1.00
N PRO A 61 19.90 -14.66 -2.09
CA PRO A 61 18.90 -15.22 -3.02
C PRO A 61 19.26 -16.57 -3.65
N GLN A 62 20.54 -16.99 -3.59
CA GLN A 62 20.99 -18.31 -4.05
C GLN A 62 20.71 -19.43 -3.05
N GLU A 63 20.51 -19.08 -1.78
CA GLU A 63 20.27 -20.04 -0.70
C GLU A 63 18.77 -20.33 -0.54
N ALA A 64 18.41 -21.60 -0.37
CA ALA A 64 17.01 -22.03 -0.24
C ALA A 64 16.31 -21.46 1.01
N THR A 65 17.07 -20.94 1.97
CA THR A 65 16.54 -20.29 3.18
C THR A 65 16.20 -18.82 2.97
N SER A 66 16.58 -18.21 1.85
CA SER A 66 16.31 -16.80 1.56
C SER A 66 14.84 -16.56 1.23
N LEU A 67 14.32 -15.42 1.67
CA LEU A 67 12.98 -14.95 1.31
C LEU A 67 12.89 -14.56 -0.19
N HIS A 68 14.02 -14.28 -0.81
CA HIS A 68 14.14 -14.01 -2.25
C HIS A 68 14.47 -15.25 -3.08
N PHE A 69 14.62 -16.43 -2.48
CA PHE A 69 14.96 -17.65 -3.21
C PHE A 69 13.95 -17.92 -4.34
N ILE A 70 14.46 -18.12 -5.56
CA ILE A 70 13.64 -18.45 -6.73
C ILE A 70 13.67 -19.97 -6.90
N SER A 71 12.58 -20.63 -6.54
CA SER A 71 12.40 -22.07 -6.70
C SER A 71 11.58 -22.40 -7.95
N ASP A 72 11.94 -23.49 -8.62
CA ASP A 72 11.14 -24.06 -9.72
C ASP A 72 9.83 -24.69 -9.23
N SER A 73 9.73 -25.03 -7.93
CA SER A 73 8.59 -25.76 -7.36
C SER A 73 7.48 -24.85 -6.86
N ALA A 74 7.83 -23.70 -6.29
CA ALA A 74 6.86 -22.76 -5.72
C ALA A 74 7.39 -21.33 -5.71
N PRO A 75 6.54 -20.32 -5.97
CA PRO A 75 6.94 -18.92 -5.85
C PRO A 75 7.23 -18.53 -4.39
N ASN A 76 8.20 -17.65 -4.17
CA ASN A 76 8.44 -17.06 -2.85
C ASN A 76 7.35 -16.06 -2.43
N GLU A 77 7.36 -15.66 -1.17
CA GLU A 77 6.33 -14.78 -0.59
C GLU A 77 6.26 -13.41 -1.28
N TYR A 78 7.40 -12.84 -1.70
CA TYR A 78 7.42 -11.63 -2.51
C TYR A 78 6.64 -11.82 -3.82
N THR A 79 6.93 -12.89 -4.56
CA THR A 79 6.24 -13.19 -5.83
C THR A 79 4.74 -13.39 -5.59
N GLN A 80 4.37 -14.15 -4.56
CA GLN A 80 2.97 -14.38 -4.21
C GLN A 80 2.24 -13.09 -3.82
N ALA A 81 2.90 -12.17 -3.10
CA ALA A 81 2.31 -10.89 -2.73
C ALA A 81 2.14 -9.94 -3.94
N ILE A 82 3.14 -9.86 -4.83
CA ILE A 82 3.04 -9.09 -6.09
C ILE A 82 1.88 -9.60 -6.93
N VAL A 83 1.82 -10.92 -7.14
CA VAL A 83 0.74 -11.55 -7.92
C VAL A 83 -0.60 -11.30 -7.24
N GLY A 84 -0.68 -11.55 -5.94
CA GLY A 84 -1.92 -11.46 -5.20
C GLY A 84 -2.60 -10.09 -5.21
N VAL A 85 -1.83 -9.05 -4.91
CA VAL A 85 -2.35 -7.68 -4.90
C VAL A 85 -2.45 -7.14 -6.33
N GLY A 86 -1.43 -7.39 -7.16
CA GLY A 86 -1.37 -6.89 -8.51
C GLY A 86 -2.46 -7.45 -9.42
N GLU A 87 -2.84 -8.72 -9.27
CA GLU A 87 -3.87 -9.33 -10.12
C GLU A 87 -5.24 -8.71 -9.95
N VAL A 88 -5.54 -8.22 -8.73
CA VAL A 88 -6.79 -7.51 -8.48
C VAL A 88 -6.71 -6.06 -8.97
N ILE A 89 -5.59 -5.38 -8.71
CA ILE A 89 -5.46 -3.96 -9.07
C ILE A 89 -5.34 -3.74 -10.59
N GLN A 90 -4.68 -4.65 -11.31
CA GLN A 90 -4.40 -4.47 -12.74
C GLN A 90 -5.63 -4.38 -13.64
N ASP A 91 -6.80 -4.78 -13.16
CA ASP A 91 -8.06 -4.65 -13.90
C ASP A 91 -8.67 -3.25 -13.80
N TYR A 92 -8.16 -2.43 -12.88
CA TYR A 92 -8.56 -1.03 -12.68
C TYR A 92 -7.55 -0.02 -13.22
N ASP A 93 -6.37 -0.49 -13.65
CA ASP A 93 -5.36 0.32 -14.35
C ASP A 93 -5.57 0.19 -15.86
N SER A 94 -5.68 1.33 -16.55
CA SER A 94 -6.03 1.37 -17.97
C SER A 94 -4.90 0.96 -18.91
N ASP A 95 -3.64 1.24 -18.57
CA ASP A 95 -2.48 0.94 -19.43
C ASP A 95 -1.73 -0.31 -18.97
N LYS A 96 -1.94 -0.73 -17.72
CA LYS A 96 -1.29 -1.88 -17.08
C LYS A 96 0.23 -1.74 -17.09
N LEU A 97 0.77 -0.52 -17.09
CA LEU A 97 2.19 -0.23 -17.04
C LEU A 97 2.57 0.12 -15.61
N PHE A 98 3.12 -0.85 -14.89
CA PHE A 98 3.41 -0.69 -13.47
C PHE A 98 4.86 -0.32 -13.21
N PRO A 99 5.13 0.84 -12.59
CA PRO A 99 6.40 1.14 -11.96
C PRO A 99 6.80 0.07 -10.93
N ALA A 100 8.05 -0.39 -11.01
CA ALA A 100 8.65 -1.22 -9.97
C ALA A 100 9.93 -0.58 -9.44
N LEU A 101 10.00 -0.42 -8.12
CA LEU A 101 11.08 0.20 -7.38
C LEU A 101 11.65 -0.80 -6.37
N GLY A 102 12.93 -0.68 -6.08
CA GLY A 102 13.65 -1.47 -5.08
C GLY A 102 14.24 -0.56 -4.00
N PHE A 103 14.45 -1.08 -2.81
CA PHE A 103 15.20 -0.37 -1.78
C PHE A 103 16.12 -1.33 -1.03
N GLY A 104 17.11 -0.79 -0.32
CA GLY A 104 17.99 -1.62 0.50
C GLY A 104 19.07 -2.41 -0.26
N ALA A 105 19.25 -2.22 -1.56
CA ALA A 105 20.27 -2.93 -2.35
C ALA A 105 21.43 -2.04 -2.83
N LYS A 106 22.57 -2.67 -3.12
CA LYS A 106 23.68 -2.10 -3.91
C LYS A 106 23.72 -2.75 -5.29
N PHE A 107 23.98 -1.98 -6.34
CA PHE A 107 24.17 -2.55 -7.68
C PHE A 107 25.55 -3.21 -7.80
N LEU A 108 25.63 -4.45 -8.32
CA LEU A 108 26.93 -5.05 -8.67
C LEU A 108 27.53 -4.24 -9.82
N GLN A 109 28.74 -3.70 -9.64
CA GLN A 109 29.42 -2.82 -10.59
C GLN A 109 29.54 -3.40 -12.02
N ILE A 110 28.54 -3.20 -12.87
CA ILE A 110 28.69 -3.05 -14.33
C ILE A 110 28.23 -1.64 -14.71
N THR A 111 28.79 -0.62 -14.07
CA THR A 111 29.06 0.69 -14.69
C THR A 111 30.08 1.42 -13.82
N ARG A 112 31.32 0.92 -13.81
CA ARG A 112 32.45 1.60 -13.17
C ARG A 112 32.91 2.86 -13.93
N PHE A 113 32.10 3.38 -14.85
CA PHE A 113 32.48 4.50 -15.71
C PHE A 113 31.71 5.78 -15.51
N LEU A 114 30.60 5.82 -14.75
CA LEU A 114 29.80 7.05 -14.69
C LEU A 114 29.24 7.29 -13.28
N THR A 115 29.71 8.41 -12.71
CA THR A 115 29.09 9.28 -11.69
C THR A 115 29.57 9.18 -10.23
N ASN A 116 30.42 10.16 -9.91
CA ASN A 116 30.55 10.80 -8.61
C ASN A 116 29.24 11.52 -8.22
N LEU A 117 28.17 10.80 -7.86
CA LEU A 117 26.99 11.43 -7.24
C LEU A 117 26.55 10.65 -6.01
N GLN A 118 26.46 11.41 -4.92
CA GLN A 118 26.28 10.97 -3.54
C GLN A 118 24.89 10.37 -3.26
N SER A 119 24.89 9.51 -2.24
CA SER A 119 23.77 9.13 -1.38
C SER A 119 22.78 8.07 -1.90
N THR A 120 23.15 6.82 -1.63
CA THR A 120 22.32 5.62 -1.50
C THR A 120 21.08 5.84 -0.63
N SER A 121 19.87 5.62 -1.16
CA SER A 121 18.65 5.29 -0.37
C SER A 121 17.49 4.72 -1.19
N THR A 122 17.53 4.74 -2.53
CA THR A 122 16.45 4.16 -3.36
C THR A 122 17.01 3.59 -4.65
N LEU A 123 16.65 2.35 -4.96
CA LEU A 123 17.01 1.68 -6.21
C LEU A 123 15.80 1.73 -7.15
N ILE A 124 15.93 2.29 -8.35
CA ILE A 124 14.93 2.05 -9.39
C ILE A 124 15.23 0.64 -9.92
N ILE A 125 14.26 -0.30 -9.90
CA ILE A 125 14.46 -1.61 -10.55
C ILE A 125 14.57 -1.32 -12.04
N ARG A 126 15.79 -1.31 -12.57
CA ARG A 126 16.05 -1.07 -13.98
C ARG A 126 16.03 -2.40 -14.73
N SER A 127 15.20 -2.47 -15.76
CA SER A 127 15.42 -3.42 -16.85
C SER A 127 16.77 -3.10 -17.50
N VAL A 128 17.54 -4.13 -17.88
CA VAL A 128 18.81 -4.00 -18.63
C VAL A 128 18.66 -3.18 -19.92
N GLN A 129 17.42 -2.97 -20.39
CA GLN A 129 17.10 -2.19 -21.59
C GLN A 129 16.92 -0.68 -21.37
N SER A 130 16.74 -0.17 -20.14
CA SER A 130 16.51 1.27 -19.91
C SER A 130 17.73 1.95 -19.27
N LEU A 131 18.54 2.60 -20.12
CA LEU A 131 19.73 3.34 -19.73
C LEU A 131 19.45 4.82 -19.37
N SER A 132 18.17 5.26 -19.35
CA SER A 132 17.82 6.61 -18.94
C SER A 132 17.83 6.73 -17.41
N PHE A 133 18.63 7.64 -16.87
CA PHE A 133 18.77 7.82 -15.42
C PHE A 133 17.60 8.55 -14.75
N ASN A 134 16.63 9.01 -15.54
CA ASN A 134 15.55 9.91 -15.11
C ASN A 134 14.14 9.37 -15.39
N GLU A 135 14.01 8.15 -15.91
CA GLU A 135 12.73 7.52 -16.24
C GLU A 135 12.52 6.28 -15.37
N ILE A 136 11.39 6.24 -14.67
CA ILE A 136 10.98 5.03 -13.96
C ILE A 136 10.67 3.97 -15.00
N SER A 137 11.27 2.79 -14.86
CA SER A 137 10.93 1.67 -15.73
C SER A 137 9.54 1.16 -15.36
N CYS A 138 8.61 1.20 -16.32
CA CYS A 138 7.30 0.58 -16.19
C CYS A 138 7.29 -0.80 -16.85
N TYR A 139 6.54 -1.72 -16.28
CA TYR A 139 6.47 -3.11 -16.73
C TYR A 139 5.03 -3.45 -17.10
N TYR A 140 4.85 -4.13 -18.24
CA TYR A 140 3.52 -4.50 -18.71
C TYR A 140 2.94 -5.65 -17.87
N GLY A 141 1.86 -5.36 -17.16
CA GLY A 141 1.15 -6.29 -16.30
C GLY A 141 1.95 -6.76 -15.09
N VAL A 142 1.27 -7.52 -14.25
CA VAL A 142 1.85 -8.14 -13.04
C VAL A 142 2.99 -9.10 -13.41
N ALA A 143 2.83 -9.86 -14.49
CA ALA A 143 3.86 -10.76 -15.00
C ALA A 143 5.15 -10.02 -15.37
N GLY A 144 5.05 -8.81 -15.92
CA GLY A 144 6.21 -7.95 -16.21
C GLY A 144 6.95 -7.53 -14.95
N VAL A 145 6.21 -7.15 -13.89
CA VAL A 145 6.80 -6.80 -12.59
C VAL A 145 7.52 -8.00 -11.97
N VAL A 146 6.91 -9.19 -11.98
CA VAL A 146 7.52 -10.42 -11.46
C VAL A 146 8.80 -10.77 -12.23
N ALA A 147 8.77 -10.70 -13.56
CA ALA A 147 9.95 -10.95 -14.39
C ALA A 147 11.08 -9.94 -14.09
N ALA A 148 10.74 -8.66 -13.90
CA ALA A 148 11.70 -7.62 -13.55
C ALA A 148 12.33 -7.85 -12.17
N TYR A 149 11.52 -8.21 -11.18
CA TYR A 149 11.97 -8.59 -9.84
C TYR A 149 12.98 -9.75 -9.89
N GLN A 150 12.65 -10.83 -10.58
CA GLN A 150 13.53 -12.01 -10.73
C GLN A 150 14.82 -11.70 -11.50
N ALA A 151 14.76 -10.81 -12.49
CA ALA A 151 15.94 -10.35 -13.21
C ALA A 151 16.84 -9.44 -12.34
N CYS A 152 16.23 -8.60 -11.51
CA CYS A 152 16.91 -7.67 -10.61
C CYS A 152 17.74 -8.40 -9.54
N LEU A 153 17.20 -9.49 -8.96
CA LEU A 153 17.89 -10.29 -7.93
C LEU A 153 19.28 -10.78 -8.36
N ARG A 154 19.51 -10.96 -9.66
CA ARG A 154 20.82 -11.40 -10.21
C ARG A 154 21.82 -10.27 -10.40
N GLN A 155 21.39 -9.02 -10.28
CA GLN A 155 22.18 -7.82 -10.59
C GLN A 155 22.47 -6.97 -9.35
N VAL A 156 21.84 -7.29 -8.22
CA VAL A 156 21.95 -6.54 -6.98
C VAL A 156 22.61 -7.38 -5.89
N THR A 157 23.33 -6.69 -5.01
CA THR A 157 23.78 -7.23 -3.74
C THR A 157 22.83 -6.70 -2.67
N LEU A 158 22.19 -7.61 -1.94
CA LEU A 158 21.31 -7.23 -0.84
C LEU A 158 22.11 -6.48 0.25
N TRP A 159 21.56 -5.38 0.76
CA TRP A 159 22.28 -4.48 1.66
C TRP A 159 21.34 -3.84 2.72
N GLY A 160 21.53 -2.57 3.07
CA GLY A 160 20.67 -1.83 3.99
C GLY A 160 21.03 -0.34 3.99
N PRO A 161 20.29 0.51 4.71
CA PRO A 161 19.17 0.18 5.62
C PRO A 161 17.83 -0.11 4.91
N THR A 162 16.82 -0.50 5.70
CA THR A 162 15.43 -0.67 5.26
C THR A 162 14.71 0.68 5.34
N ASN A 163 14.89 1.52 4.32
CA ASN A 163 14.31 2.85 4.27
C ASN A 163 13.21 2.96 3.20
N VAL A 164 11.99 3.33 3.60
CA VAL A 164 10.83 3.42 2.68
C VAL A 164 10.29 4.83 2.51
N ALA A 165 10.64 5.79 3.39
CA ALA A 165 10.22 7.18 3.26
C ALA A 165 10.57 7.79 1.88
N PRO A 166 11.73 7.48 1.26
CA PRO A 166 12.04 7.95 -0.08
C PRO A 166 11.07 7.46 -1.16
N ILE A 167 10.65 6.18 -1.13
CA ILE A 167 9.72 5.62 -2.11
C ILE A 167 8.32 6.22 -1.92
N ILE A 168 7.87 6.35 -0.67
CA ILE A 168 6.59 7.00 -0.36
C ILE A 168 6.59 8.44 -0.90
N SER A 169 7.64 9.20 -0.61
CA SER A 169 7.78 10.58 -1.06
C SER A 169 7.86 10.68 -2.60
N HIS A 170 8.48 9.71 -3.25
CA HIS A 170 8.59 9.65 -4.70
C HIS A 170 7.22 9.47 -5.37
N VAL A 171 6.41 8.50 -4.92
CA VAL A 171 5.06 8.31 -5.46
C VAL A 171 4.13 9.46 -5.08
N ALA A 172 4.25 9.98 -3.86
CA ALA A 172 3.52 11.17 -3.41
C ALA A 172 3.79 12.39 -4.32
N LYS A 173 5.02 12.55 -4.84
CA LYS A 173 5.34 13.60 -5.80
C LYS A 173 4.47 13.50 -7.06
N PHE A 174 4.34 12.31 -7.65
CA PHE A 174 3.46 12.11 -8.82
C PHE A 174 1.99 12.35 -8.48
N ALA A 175 1.53 11.89 -7.31
CA ALA A 175 0.16 12.16 -6.86
C ALA A 175 -0.11 13.66 -6.69
N SER A 176 0.85 14.42 -6.16
CA SER A 176 0.77 15.87 -6.04
C SER A 176 0.78 16.58 -7.39
N GLU A 177 1.64 16.15 -8.31
CA GLU A 177 1.68 16.70 -9.68
C GLU A 177 0.38 16.42 -10.43
N ALA A 178 -0.22 15.24 -10.25
CA ALA A 178 -1.49 14.88 -10.89
C ALA A 178 -2.66 15.75 -10.44
N LEU A 179 -2.68 16.23 -9.18
CA LEU A 179 -3.69 17.17 -8.69
C LEU A 179 -3.69 18.52 -9.44
N ASN A 180 -2.54 18.93 -9.96
CA ASN A 180 -2.38 20.21 -10.66
C ASN A 180 -2.62 20.09 -12.18
N GLN A 181 -2.87 18.89 -12.69
CA GLN A 181 -3.13 18.67 -14.11
C GLN A 181 -4.64 18.79 -14.41
N ASN A 182 -5.01 19.47 -15.50
CA ASN A 182 -6.38 19.49 -16.03
C ASN A 182 -6.74 18.18 -16.77
N LYS A 183 -6.38 17.03 -16.18
CA LYS A 183 -6.67 15.70 -16.72
C LYS A 183 -7.73 14.99 -15.88
N ALA A 184 -8.09 13.77 -16.28
CA ALA A 184 -8.90 12.89 -15.46
C ALA A 184 -8.29 12.70 -14.06
N SER A 185 -9.15 12.51 -13.06
CA SER A 185 -8.70 12.23 -11.69
C SER A 185 -7.81 10.98 -11.68
N GLN A 186 -6.69 11.07 -10.98
CA GLN A 186 -5.73 9.97 -10.84
C GLN A 186 -5.60 9.61 -9.37
N TYR A 187 -5.60 8.31 -9.09
CA TYR A 187 -5.38 7.77 -7.76
C TYR A 187 -4.18 6.83 -7.79
N PHE A 188 -3.31 6.92 -6.79
CA PHE A 188 -2.05 6.19 -6.75
C PHE A 188 -2.09 5.12 -5.66
N ILE A 189 -1.71 3.89 -6.00
CA ILE A 189 -1.57 2.80 -5.04
C ILE A 189 -0.11 2.35 -5.04
N LEU A 190 0.52 2.44 -3.87
CA LEU A 190 1.88 1.95 -3.64
C LEU A 190 1.83 0.67 -2.80
N LEU A 191 2.22 -0.45 -3.40
CA LEU A 191 2.46 -1.71 -2.68
C LEU A 191 3.92 -1.77 -2.23
N LEU A 192 4.17 -1.79 -0.92
CA LEU A 192 5.49 -2.01 -0.32
C LEU A 192 5.58 -3.44 0.22
N LEU A 193 6.61 -4.16 -0.19
CA LEU A 193 6.94 -5.50 0.33
C LEU A 193 8.21 -5.40 1.14
N THR A 194 8.20 -5.85 2.40
CA THR A 194 9.37 -5.84 3.28
C THR A 194 9.38 -7.03 4.23
N ASP A 195 10.56 -7.52 4.59
CA ASP A 195 10.72 -8.63 5.52
C ASP A 195 10.92 -8.22 6.98
N GLY A 196 10.92 -6.93 7.30
CA GLY A 196 11.27 -6.50 8.66
C GLY A 196 11.08 -5.02 8.95
N VAL A 197 11.73 -4.58 10.03
CA VAL A 197 11.57 -3.26 10.66
C VAL A 197 12.17 -2.16 9.80
N LEU A 198 11.41 -1.07 9.59
CA LEU A 198 11.91 0.12 8.92
C LEU A 198 12.95 0.82 9.79
N THR A 199 14.07 1.21 9.18
CA THR A 199 15.11 1.96 9.88
C THR A 199 14.78 3.46 9.95
N ASP A 200 13.97 3.96 9.01
CA ASP A 200 13.57 5.37 8.87
C ASP A 200 12.12 5.62 9.35
N MET A 201 11.73 5.07 10.50
CA MET A 201 10.36 5.22 11.03
C MET A 201 9.96 6.69 11.24
N TYR A 202 10.89 7.55 11.64
CA TYR A 202 10.63 8.97 11.86
C TYR A 202 10.23 9.66 10.54
N GLU A 203 11.04 9.47 9.50
CA GLU A 203 10.84 10.01 8.16
C GLU A 203 9.64 9.36 7.47
N THR A 204 9.41 8.07 7.69
CA THR A 204 8.28 7.32 7.12
C THR A 204 6.95 7.86 7.64
N ARG A 205 6.82 8.08 8.95
CA ARG A 205 5.61 8.67 9.54
C ARG A 205 5.33 10.05 8.97
N ASP A 206 6.37 10.87 8.85
CA ASP A 206 6.28 12.21 8.29
C ASP A 206 5.88 12.18 6.79
N ALA A 207 6.43 11.25 6.01
CA ALA A 207 6.07 11.03 4.61
C ALA A 207 4.61 10.57 4.45
N ILE A 208 4.14 9.65 5.29
CA ILE A 208 2.75 9.17 5.27
C ILE A 208 1.78 10.30 5.62
N VAL A 209 2.06 11.09 6.66
CA VAL A 209 1.19 12.22 7.05
C VAL A 209 1.11 13.25 5.93
N ARG A 210 2.22 13.59 5.27
CA ARG A 210 2.17 14.43 4.06
C ARG A 210 1.35 13.81 2.95
N ALA A 211 1.58 12.53 2.65
CA ALA A 211 0.89 11.81 1.59
C ALA A 211 -0.62 11.66 1.86
N SER A 212 -1.06 11.74 3.12
CA SER A 212 -2.48 11.62 3.48
C SER A 212 -3.39 12.69 2.87
N HIS A 213 -2.81 13.82 2.45
CA HIS A 213 -3.51 14.90 1.75
C HIS A 213 -3.60 14.70 0.22
N LEU A 214 -2.98 13.65 -0.31
CA LEU A 214 -2.88 13.36 -1.74
C LEU A 214 -3.79 12.20 -2.13
N PRO A 215 -4.15 12.01 -3.42
CA PRO A 215 -4.96 10.87 -3.88
C PRO A 215 -4.09 9.61 -3.97
N MET A 216 -3.65 9.11 -2.82
CA MET A 216 -2.71 7.99 -2.69
C MET A 216 -3.09 7.05 -1.54
N SER A 217 -2.91 5.75 -1.74
CA SER A 217 -2.91 4.72 -0.68
C SER A 217 -1.63 3.91 -0.71
N ILE A 218 -1.25 3.36 0.43
CA ILE A 218 -0.06 2.55 0.66
C ILE A 218 -0.51 1.22 1.25
N ILE A 219 -0.10 0.13 0.62
CA ILE A 219 -0.33 -1.23 1.11
C ILE A 219 1.04 -1.76 1.50
N ILE A 220 1.23 -2.13 2.77
CA ILE A 220 2.49 -2.69 3.26
C ILE A 220 2.26 -4.18 3.54
N VAL A 221 2.98 -5.03 2.84
CA VAL A 221 2.94 -6.48 3.07
C VAL A 221 4.24 -6.92 3.75
N GLY A 222 4.09 -7.46 4.96
CA GLY A 222 5.20 -8.04 5.72
C GLY A 222 5.44 -9.49 5.32
N VAL A 223 6.59 -9.80 4.73
CA VAL A 223 6.96 -11.18 4.34
C VAL A 223 7.89 -11.83 5.37
N GLY A 224 7.84 -13.16 5.46
CA GLY A 224 8.67 -13.90 6.41
C GLY A 224 8.17 -13.83 7.86
N ALA A 225 9.10 -13.96 8.79
CA ALA A 225 8.81 -14.25 10.20
C ALA A 225 9.20 -13.15 11.18
N ALA A 226 9.64 -11.98 10.72
CA ALA A 226 10.07 -10.88 11.58
C ALA A 226 8.95 -10.35 12.51
N ASP A 227 9.33 -9.52 13.48
CA ASP A 227 8.37 -8.78 14.29
C ASP A 227 7.88 -7.55 13.50
N PHE A 228 6.56 -7.47 13.29
CA PHE A 228 5.91 -6.39 12.55
C PHE A 228 5.15 -5.41 13.45
N THR A 229 5.45 -5.38 14.76
CA THR A 229 4.81 -4.46 15.70
C THR A 229 4.90 -3.00 15.23
N ASP A 230 6.05 -2.57 14.72
CA ASP A 230 6.24 -1.21 14.21
C ASP A 230 5.40 -0.92 12.94
N MET A 231 5.16 -1.92 12.10
CA MET A 231 4.32 -1.75 10.91
C MET A 231 2.85 -1.61 11.26
N ARG A 232 2.40 -2.33 12.31
CA ARG A 232 1.03 -2.19 12.82
C ARG A 232 0.77 -0.78 13.37
N MET A 233 1.80 -0.09 13.85
CA MET A 233 1.66 1.32 14.26
C MET A 233 1.42 2.28 13.09
N LEU A 234 1.78 1.88 11.86
CA LEU A 234 1.54 2.68 10.66
C LEU A 234 0.11 2.49 10.13
N ASP A 235 -0.48 1.33 10.39
CA ASP A 235 -1.87 0.98 10.10
C ASP A 235 -2.78 1.78 11.03
N GLY A 236 -3.66 2.64 10.50
CA GLY A 236 -4.42 3.63 11.28
C GLY A 236 -5.48 3.06 12.21
N ASP A 237 -5.56 1.73 12.34
CA ASP A 237 -6.55 0.98 13.13
C ASP A 237 -6.48 1.26 14.65
N ASP A 238 -5.28 1.46 15.20
CA ASP A 238 -5.08 1.75 16.64
C ASP A 238 -5.11 3.26 16.96
N GLY A 239 -5.44 4.09 15.97
CA GLY A 239 -5.59 5.54 16.12
C GLY A 239 -4.96 6.34 14.99
N LYS A 240 -5.24 7.64 14.96
CA LYS A 240 -4.70 8.52 13.91
C LYS A 240 -3.18 8.59 13.98
N LEU A 241 -2.51 8.12 12.92
CA LEU A 241 -1.07 8.30 12.75
C LEU A 241 -0.70 9.78 12.86
N ARG A 242 0.37 10.05 13.60
CA ARG A 242 0.93 11.40 13.74
C ARG A 242 2.35 11.44 13.22
N SER A 243 2.72 12.55 12.61
CA SER A 243 4.10 12.85 12.28
C SER A 243 4.86 13.17 13.57
N PRO A 244 6.20 13.19 13.53
CA PRO A 244 6.99 13.53 14.70
C PRO A 244 6.82 14.96 15.22
N ASN A 245 6.36 15.89 14.38
CA ASN A 245 6.03 17.25 14.79
C ASN A 245 4.63 17.38 15.43
N GLY A 246 3.87 16.28 15.53
CA GLY A 246 2.56 16.21 16.18
C GLY A 246 1.35 16.38 15.25
N GLU A 247 1.57 16.68 13.97
CA GLU A 247 0.52 16.76 12.95
C GLU A 247 -0.14 15.38 12.76
N ALA A 248 -1.47 15.35 12.66
CA ALA A 248 -2.21 14.11 12.43
C ALA A 248 -2.46 13.91 10.94
N ALA A 249 -2.41 12.66 10.47
CA ALA A 249 -2.83 12.30 9.12
C ALA A 249 -4.26 12.79 8.83
N ALA A 250 -4.49 13.34 7.64
CA ALA A 250 -5.78 13.86 7.21
C ALA A 250 -6.83 12.75 7.11
N ARG A 251 -6.40 11.59 6.60
CA ARG A 251 -7.15 10.33 6.51
C ARG A 251 -6.18 9.17 6.67
N ASP A 252 -6.73 8.00 6.94
CA ASP A 252 -5.94 6.77 6.90
C ASP A 252 -5.64 6.41 5.44
N ILE A 253 -4.38 6.07 5.16
CA ILE A 253 -3.90 5.73 3.82
C ILE A 253 -3.03 4.48 3.81
N VAL A 254 -2.76 3.88 4.97
CA VAL A 254 -1.84 2.76 5.09
C VAL A 254 -2.63 1.55 5.53
N GLN A 255 -2.52 0.45 4.79
CA GLN A 255 -2.98 -0.86 5.25
C GLN A 255 -1.75 -1.75 5.44
N PHE A 256 -1.58 -2.31 6.63
CA PHE A 256 -0.53 -3.30 6.87
C PHE A 256 -1.12 -4.72 6.89
N VAL A 257 -0.46 -5.65 6.19
CA VAL A 257 -0.88 -7.05 6.13
C VAL A 257 0.35 -7.97 6.23
N PRO A 258 0.54 -8.70 7.35
CA PRO A 258 1.56 -9.74 7.42
C PRO A 258 1.14 -10.93 6.54
N PHE A 259 1.94 -11.27 5.54
CA PHE A 259 1.64 -12.32 4.56
C PHE A 259 1.40 -13.69 5.22
N ARG A 260 2.14 -13.98 6.30
CA ARG A 260 2.03 -15.24 7.05
C ARG A 260 0.63 -15.51 7.63
N ASP A 261 -0.15 -14.48 7.93
CA ASP A 261 -1.48 -14.64 8.53
C ASP A 261 -2.50 -15.20 7.51
N PHE A 262 -2.12 -15.28 6.23
CA PHE A 262 -3.00 -15.70 5.13
C PHE A 262 -2.47 -16.86 4.30
N LYS A 263 -1.43 -17.56 4.79
CA LYS A 263 -0.96 -18.81 4.18
C LYS A 263 -2.10 -19.83 4.13
N GLY A 264 -2.61 -20.12 2.92
CA GLY A 264 -3.74 -21.04 2.69
C GLY A 264 -5.11 -20.38 2.47
N HIS A 265 -5.23 -19.06 2.71
CA HIS A 265 -6.45 -18.27 2.44
C HIS A 265 -6.11 -17.05 1.58
N ILE A 266 -5.43 -17.33 0.48
CA ILE A 266 -4.92 -16.34 -0.47
C ILE A 266 -6.01 -15.39 -0.98
N THR A 267 -7.23 -15.88 -1.21
CA THR A 267 -8.37 -15.01 -1.57
C THR A 267 -8.74 -13.99 -0.49
N THR A 268 -8.59 -14.33 0.79
CA THR A 268 -8.89 -13.45 1.92
C THR A 268 -7.82 -12.37 2.10
N PHE A 269 -6.55 -12.73 1.84
CA PHE A 269 -5.43 -11.77 1.80
C PHE A 269 -5.72 -10.62 0.83
N TYR A 270 -6.26 -10.94 -0.34
CA TYR A 270 -6.53 -9.97 -1.40
C TYR A 270 -7.56 -8.92 -1.00
N PHE A 271 -8.65 -9.35 -0.36
CA PHE A 271 -9.69 -8.43 0.09
C PHE A 271 -9.20 -7.51 1.20
N ILE A 272 -8.45 -8.04 2.17
CA ILE A 272 -7.96 -7.26 3.31
C ILE A 272 -6.88 -6.27 2.90
N ALA A 273 -5.96 -6.66 2.01
CA ALA A 273 -4.93 -5.76 1.50
C ALA A 273 -5.53 -4.56 0.72
N LEU A 274 -6.73 -4.71 0.18
CA LEU A 274 -7.44 -3.68 -0.58
C LEU A 274 -8.51 -2.95 0.23
N GLU A 275 -8.73 -3.34 1.50
CA GLU A 275 -9.74 -2.73 2.37
C GLU A 275 -9.27 -1.38 2.95
N SER A 276 -8.50 -0.59 2.18
CA SER A 276 -8.11 0.76 2.59
C SER A 276 -9.38 1.59 2.71
N ARG A 277 -9.76 1.93 3.94
CA ARG A 277 -11.00 2.67 4.24
C ARG A 277 -10.90 4.07 3.65
N SER A 278 -11.63 4.30 2.56
CA SER A 278 -11.87 5.60 1.93
C SER A 278 -12.72 6.52 2.80
#